data_AF-A0A9E2UUU2-F1
#
_entry.id   AF-A0A9E2UUU2-F1
#
_cell.length_a   1.000
_cell.length_b   1.000
_cell.length_c   1.000
_cell.angle_alpha   90.00
_cell.angle_beta   90.00
_cell.angle_gamma   90.00
#
_symmetry.space_group_name_H-M   'P 1'
#
loop_
_entity.id
_entity.type
_entity.pdbx_description
1 polymer ?
#
loop_
_entity_poly.entity_id
_entity_poly.type
_entity_poly.pdbx_seq_one_letter_code
_entity_poly.pdbx_strand_id
1 'polypeptide(L)' 'MRYGCIIHGPCKIGKNCFIGFGSVVFKAEIGDGVCIKHLAVVKRVDIIPERIIESHCLVNCEEDERFKVCC' A
#
# COMPACT_ATOMS: atom_id res chain seq x y z
N MET A 1 13.42 3.92 -19.84
CA MET A 1 13.14 2.94 -18.76
C MET A 1 11.82 3.31 -18.14
N ARG A 2 10.84 2.40 -18.11
CA ARG A 2 9.52 2.67 -17.54
C ARG A 2 9.49 2.12 -16.12
N TYR A 3 9.25 2.98 -15.16
CA TYR A 3 8.94 2.56 -13.81
C TYR A 3 7.43 2.35 -13.71
N GLY A 4 6.99 1.13 -13.42
CA GLY A 4 5.59 0.76 -13.28
C GLY A 4 5.26 0.36 -11.84
N CYS A 5 3.99 0.46 -11.47
CA CYS A 5 3.43 -0.21 -10.30
C CYS A 5 2.27 -1.10 -10.76
N ILE A 6 1.95 -2.11 -9.96
CA ILE A 6 0.84 -3.03 -10.23
C ILE A 6 -0.27 -2.72 -9.25
N ILE A 7 -1.43 -2.30 -9.76
CA ILE A 7 -2.64 -2.06 -8.97
C ILE A 7 -3.70 -3.02 -9.48
N HIS A 8 -4.22 -3.86 -8.58
CA HIS A 8 -5.21 -4.87 -8.91
C HIS A 8 -6.39 -4.82 -7.94
N GLY A 9 -7.60 -4.83 -8.52
CA GLY A 9 -8.85 -4.72 -7.78
C GLY A 9 -9.23 -5.95 -6.95
N PRO A 10 -10.19 -5.83 -6.04
CA PRO A 10 -10.81 -4.59 -5.56
C PRO A 10 -9.78 -3.72 -4.84
N CYS A 11 -9.67 -2.45 -5.25
CA CYS A 11 -8.70 -1.53 -4.66
C CYS A 11 -9.30 -0.13 -4.68
N LYS A 12 -9.16 0.59 -3.58
CA LYS A 12 -9.58 1.98 -3.43
C LYS A 12 -8.36 2.79 -3.03
N ILE A 13 -8.11 3.90 -3.72
CA ILE A 13 -6.98 4.77 -3.44
C ILE A 13 -7.52 6.15 -3.11
N GLY A 14 -7.14 6.64 -1.93
CA GLY A 14 -7.49 7.96 -1.44
C GLY A 14 -6.82 9.09 -2.22
N LYS A 15 -7.21 10.31 -1.89
CA LYS A 15 -6.61 11.53 -2.46
C LYS A 15 -5.19 11.71 -1.96
N ASN A 16 -4.36 12.39 -2.76
CA ASN A 16 -2.99 12.76 -2.38
C ASN A 16 -2.09 11.57 -2.00
N CYS A 17 -2.36 10.37 -2.51
CA CYS A 17 -1.50 9.21 -2.30
C CYS A 17 -0.30 9.22 -3.25
N PHE A 18 0.83 8.70 -2.78
CA PHE A 18 2.00 8.42 -3.61
C PHE A 18 2.20 6.90 -3.71
N ILE A 19 2.37 6.38 -4.93
CA ILE A 19 2.67 4.97 -5.18
C ILE A 19 4.01 4.84 -5.90
N GLY A 20 5.00 4.34 -5.17
CA GLY A 20 6.36 4.18 -5.62
C GLY A 20 6.52 3.09 -6.67
N PHE A 21 7.57 3.23 -7.47
CA PHE A 21 7.95 2.28 -8.51
C PHE A 21 8.15 0.85 -8.01
N GLY A 22 7.71 -0.12 -8.81
CA GLY A 22 7.83 -1.56 -8.52
C GLY A 22 6.95 -2.03 -7.37
N SER A 23 6.09 -1.16 -6.83
CA SER A 23 5.13 -1.56 -5.80
C SER A 23 3.97 -2.37 -6.38
N VAL A 24 3.39 -3.22 -5.53
CA VAL A 24 2.25 -4.07 -5.85
C VAL A 24 1.16 -3.83 -4.82
N VAL A 25 -0.01 -3.39 -5.28
CA VAL A 25 -1.20 -3.16 -4.45
C VAL A 25 -2.31 -4.10 -4.93
N PHE A 26 -2.79 -4.97 -4.04
CA PHE A 26 -3.79 -5.98 -4.37
C PHE A 26 -4.78 -6.18 -3.22
N LYS A 27 -6.09 -6.07 -3.49
CA LYS A 27 -7.14 -6.22 -2.45
C LYS A 27 -6.89 -5.29 -1.26
N ALA A 28 -6.83 -3.97 -1.47
CA ALA A 28 -6.48 -3.02 -0.42
C ALA A 28 -7.24 -1.70 -0.56
N GLU A 29 -7.68 -1.13 0.56
CA GLU A 29 -8.13 0.26 0.63
C GLU A 29 -7.02 1.15 1.20
N ILE A 30 -6.61 2.15 0.43
CA ILE A 30 -5.57 3.11 0.79
C ILE A 30 -6.25 4.43 1.16
N GLY A 31 -6.07 4.86 2.41
CA GLY A 31 -6.56 6.15 2.91
C GLY A 31 -5.89 7.35 2.24
N ASP A 32 -6.43 8.54 2.47
CA ASP A 32 -5.90 9.78 1.91
C ASP A 32 -4.48 10.09 2.42
N GLY A 33 -3.61 10.66 1.57
CA GLY A 33 -2.27 11.10 1.96
C GLY A 33 -1.28 9.97 2.24
N VAL A 34 -1.59 8.71 1.88
CA VAL A 34 -0.68 7.59 2.09
C VAL A 34 0.47 7.59 1.08
N CYS A 35 1.68 7.32 1.56
CA CYS A 35 2.88 7.22 0.74
C CYS A 35 3.41 5.79 0.75
N ILE A 36 3.25 5.07 -0.36
CA ILE A 36 3.84 3.77 -0.60
C ILE A 36 5.18 3.98 -1.33
N LYS A 37 6.30 3.63 -0.70
CA LYS A 37 7.61 3.75 -1.33
C LYS A 37 7.89 2.61 -2.32
N HIS A 38 9.12 2.54 -2.82
CA HIS A 38 9.49 1.65 -3.92
C HIS A 38 9.50 0.18 -3.51
N LEU A 39 9.12 -0.71 -4.43
CA LEU A 39 9.20 -2.16 -4.23
C LEU A 39 8.41 -2.69 -3.01
N ALA A 40 7.44 -1.91 -2.51
CA ALA A 40 6.56 -2.31 -1.43
C ALA A 40 5.41 -3.20 -1.95
N VAL A 41 4.98 -4.16 -1.13
CA VAL A 41 3.91 -5.09 -1.46
C VAL A 41 2.78 -4.94 -0.44
N VAL A 42 1.63 -4.43 -0.88
CA VAL A 42 0.44 -4.22 -0.06
C VAL A 42 -0.64 -5.19 -0.51
N LYS A 43 -1.03 -6.11 0.36
CA LYS A 43 -2.01 -7.15 0.04
C LYS A 43 -3.03 -7.33 1.16
N ARG A 44 -4.32 -7.40 0.80
CA ARG A 44 -5.42 -7.79 1.72
C ARG A 44 -5.44 -6.96 2.99
N VAL A 45 -5.21 -5.65 2.90
CA VAL A 45 -5.07 -4.77 4.06
C VAL A 45 -5.64 -3.40 3.72
N ASP A 46 -6.24 -2.77 4.73
CA ASP A 46 -6.68 -1.39 4.65
C ASP A 46 -5.63 -0.52 5.34
N ILE A 47 -5.27 0.61 4.75
CA ILE A 47 -4.25 1.52 5.26
C ILE A 47 -4.95 2.81 5.66
N ILE A 48 -4.83 3.18 6.93
CA ILE A 48 -5.37 4.46 7.41
C ILE A 48 -4.66 5.65 6.74
N PRO A 49 -5.33 6.82 6.63
CA PRO A 49 -4.74 8.02 6.06
C PRO A 49 -3.39 8.42 6.67
N GLU A 50 -2.59 9.18 5.92
CA GLU A 50 -1.32 9.79 6.36
C GLU A 50 -0.22 8.79 6.80
N ARG A 51 -0.32 7.54 6.37
CA ARG A 51 0.72 6.51 6.61
C ARG A 51 1.80 6.49 5.54
N ILE A 52 2.98 6.04 5.95
CA ILE A 52 4.12 5.81 5.06
C ILE A 52 4.47 4.32 5.11
N ILE A 53 4.49 3.68 3.95
CA ILE A 53 4.96 2.31 3.78
C ILE A 53 6.38 2.38 3.21
N GLU A 54 7.32 1.79 3.94
CA GLU A 54 8.73 1.81 3.59
C GLU A 54 9.04 0.97 2.34
N SER A 55 10.15 1.29 1.67
CA SER A 55 10.59 0.54 0.49
C SER A 55 10.86 -0.91 0.89
N HIS A 56 10.54 -1.87 0.01
CA HIS A 56 10.67 -3.32 0.26
C HIS A 56 9.80 -3.88 1.40
N CYS A 57 8.87 -3.10 1.96
CA CYS A 57 7.99 -3.58 3.00
C CYS A 57 6.89 -4.48 2.41
N LEU A 58 6.64 -5.62 3.05
CA LEU A 58 5.47 -6.47 2.80
C LEU A 58 4.44 -6.16 3.88
N VAL A 59 3.27 -5.69 3.47
CA VAL A 59 2.14 -5.41 4.35
C VAL A 59 1.02 -6.37 3.98
N ASN A 60 0.75 -7.33 4.86
CA ASN A 60 -0.29 -8.33 4.71
C ASN A 60 -1.02 -8.56 6.03
N CYS A 61 -2.34 -8.73 5.98
CA CYS A 61 -3.16 -8.97 7.17
C CYS A 61 -2.89 -10.33 7.84
N GLU A 62 -2.31 -11.30 7.12
CA GLU A 62 -2.07 -12.66 7.64
C GLU A 62 -0.85 -12.75 8.57
N GLU A 63 0.15 -11.86 8.43
CA GLU A 63 1.45 -12.02 9.09
C GLU A 63 1.88 -10.80 9.93
N ASP A 64 1.33 -9.60 9.68
CA ASP A 64 1.80 -8.38 10.33
C ASP A 64 0.91 -7.91 11.49
N GLU A 65 1.24 -8.35 12.71
CA GLU A 65 0.60 -7.83 13.94
C GLU A 65 0.96 -6.36 14.22
N ARG A 66 2.03 -5.83 13.60
CA ARG A 66 2.45 -4.42 13.73
C ARG A 66 1.55 -3.46 12.94
N PHE A 67 0.86 -3.95 11.91
CA PHE A 67 -0.06 -3.18 11.07
C PHE A 67 -1.53 -3.55 11.29
N LYS A 68 -1.85 -4.39 12.30
CA LYS A 68 -3.23 -4.60 12.81
C LYS A 68 -3.90 -3.32 13.35
N VAL A 69 -3.20 -2.18 13.37
CA VAL A 69 -3.69 -0.85 13.82
C VAL A 69 -4.29 -0.05 12.64
N CYS A 70 -4.94 -0.73 11.69
CA CYS A 70 -5.61 -0.09 10.56
C CYS A 70 -7.09 -0.47 10.42
N CYS A 71 -7.76 -0.81 11.54
CA CYS A 71 -9.20 -0.61 11.67
C CYS A 71 -9.45 0.72 12.40
#